data_AF-A0A957CN88-F1
#
_entry.id   AF-A0A957CN88-F1
#
_cell.length_a   1.000
_cell.length_b   1.000
_cell.length_c   1.000
_cell.angle_alpha   90.00
_cell.angle_beta   90.00
_cell.angle_gamma   90.00
#
_symmetry.space_group_name_H-M   'P 1'
#
loop_
_entity.id
_entity.type
_entity.pdbx_description
1 polymer ?
#
loop_
_entity_poly.entity_id
_entity_poly.type
_entity_poly.pdbx_seq_one_letter_code
_entity_poly.pdbx_strand_id
1 'polypeptide(L)' 'MARKANKNELQRLDDAIGSQPGHKSGFWARRFGWSREKTNRHLTTLNDEGFLYFEDDRGGLHPFDPDE' A
#
# COMPACT_ATOMS: atom_id res chain seq x y z
N MET A 1 -12.95 2.17 18.53
CA MET A 1 -12.28 3.30 17.83
C MET A 1 -11.09 2.85 16.96
N ALA A 2 -10.25 1.89 17.40
CA ALA A 2 -9.05 1.45 16.65
C ALA A 2 -9.30 0.88 15.23
N ARG A 3 -10.41 0.17 15.00
CA ARG A 3 -10.77 -0.38 13.67
C ARG A 3 -10.97 0.68 12.59
N LYS A 4 -11.47 1.86 12.95
CA LYS A 4 -11.82 2.93 11.99
C LYS A 4 -10.58 3.71 11.53
N ALA A 5 -9.59 3.86 12.41
CA ALA A 5 -8.32 4.51 12.09
C ALA A 5 -7.55 3.71 11.03
N ASN A 6 -7.46 2.38 11.19
CA ASN A 6 -6.77 1.52 10.22
C ASN A 6 -7.41 1.57 8.82
N LYS A 7 -8.75 1.62 8.70
CA LYS A 7 -9.40 1.71 7.39
C LYS A 7 -9.05 2.99 6.62
N ASN A 8 -8.99 4.13 7.31
CA ASN A 8 -8.59 5.39 6.68
C ASN A 8 -7.12 5.38 6.26
N GLU A 9 -6.26 4.70 7.03
CA GLU A 9 -4.84 4.54 6.69
C GLU A 9 -4.65 3.61 5.49
N LEU A 10 -5.41 2.51 5.42
CA LEU A 10 -5.41 1.58 4.28
C LEU A 10 -5.85 2.30 3.00
N GLN A 11 -6.98 3.01 3.02
CA GLN A 11 -7.47 3.77 1.87
C GLN A 11 -6.43 4.80 1.39
N ARG A 12 -5.82 5.54 2.32
CA ARG A 12 -4.77 6.52 1.98
C ARG A 12 -3.54 5.89 1.35
N LEU A 13 -3.17 4.68 1.78
CA LEU A 13 -2.05 3.95 1.20
C LEU A 13 -2.39 3.51 -0.22
N ASP A 14 -3.57 2.93 -0.42
CA ASP A 14 -4.09 2.51 -1.72
C ASP A 14 -4.16 3.67 -2.71
N ASP A 15 -4.85 4.76 -2.36
CA ASP A 15 -4.99 5.95 -3.19
C ASP A 15 -3.62 6.52 -3.60
N ALA A 16 -2.64 6.47 -2.69
CA ALA A 16 -1.31 6.99 -2.94
C ALA A 16 -0.50 6.08 -3.88
N ILE A 17 -0.58 4.76 -3.71
CA ILE A 17 0.05 3.79 -4.61
C ILE A 17 -0.57 3.87 -6.01
N GLY A 18 -1.90 3.96 -6.10
CA GLY A 18 -2.61 4.14 -7.37
C GLY A 18 -2.23 5.45 -8.07
N SER A 19 -2.06 6.54 -7.32
CA SER A 19 -1.69 7.85 -7.89
C SER A 19 -0.21 7.96 -8.28
N GLN A 20 0.69 7.23 -7.58
CA GLN A 20 2.14 7.28 -7.79
C GLN A 20 2.74 5.86 -7.68
N PRO A 21 2.52 5.00 -8.69
CA PRO A 21 3.06 3.65 -8.68
C PRO A 21 4.59 3.65 -8.95
N GLY A 22 5.24 2.52 -8.69
CA GLY A 22 6.68 2.33 -8.88
C GLY A 22 7.54 2.74 -7.68
N HIS A 23 6.93 3.06 -6.54
CA HIS A 23 7.65 3.36 -5.30
C HIS A 23 7.71 2.16 -4.35
N LYS A 24 8.87 2.00 -3.70
CA LYS A 24 9.13 0.90 -2.76
C LYS A 24 8.31 1.04 -1.48
N SER A 25 8.03 -0.06 -0.79
CA SER A 25 7.42 -0.06 0.56
C SER A 25 8.11 0.91 1.56
N GLY A 26 9.44 1.01 1.50
CA GLY A 26 10.22 1.94 2.32
C GLY A 26 9.99 3.42 2.03
N PHE A 27 9.59 3.77 0.80
CA PHE A 27 9.19 5.13 0.44
C PHE A 27 7.87 5.49 1.13
N TRP A 28 6.88 4.59 1.06
CA TRP A 28 5.57 4.78 1.70
C TRP A 28 5.68 4.87 3.22
N ALA A 29 6.51 4.02 3.84
CA ALA A 29 6.79 4.09 5.27
C ALA A 29 7.27 5.50 5.68
N ARG A 30 8.20 6.10 4.92
CA ARG A 30 8.69 7.47 5.17
C ARG A 30 7.62 8.51 4.88
N ARG A 31 6.87 8.36 3.79
CA ARG A 31 5.84 9.32 3.35
C ARG A 31 4.73 9.48 4.39
N PHE A 32 4.34 8.38 5.03
CA PHE A 32 3.25 8.35 6.01
C PHE A 32 3.73 8.39 7.47
N GLY A 33 5.04 8.42 7.71
CA GLY A 33 5.61 8.37 9.07
C GLY A 33 5.32 7.06 9.80
N TRP A 34 5.26 5.96 9.05
CA TRP A 34 4.99 4.62 9.56
C TRP A 34 6.26 3.78 9.68
N SER A 35 6.23 2.80 10.59
CA SER A 35 7.23 1.73 10.60
C SER A 35 7.11 0.86 9.35
N ARG A 36 8.23 0.26 8.91
CA ARG A 36 8.24 -0.74 7.83
C ARG A 36 7.26 -1.89 8.09
N GLU A 37 7.24 -2.40 9.33
CA GLU A 37 6.31 -3.46 9.74
C GLU A 37 4.84 -3.04 9.61
N LYS A 38 4.51 -1.80 9.99
CA LYS A 38 3.15 -1.27 9.83
C LYS A 38 2.76 -1.20 8.36
N THR A 39 3.67 -0.70 7.53
CA THR A 39 3.46 -0.55 6.08
C THR A 39 3.23 -1.92 5.42
N ASN A 40 4.08 -2.91 5.71
CA ASN A 40 3.92 -4.27 5.19
C ASN A 40 2.60 -4.90 5.65
N ARG A 41 2.21 -4.71 6.92
CA ARG A 41 0.91 -5.18 7.42
C ARG A 41 -0.26 -4.55 6.66
N HIS A 42 -0.17 -3.24 6.34
CA HIS A 42 -1.20 -2.56 5.56
C HIS A 42 -1.28 -3.11 4.14
N LEU A 43 -0.13 -3.34 3.49
CA LEU A 43 -0.08 -3.97 2.16
C LEU A 43 -0.68 -5.38 2.19
N THR A 44 -0.37 -6.20 3.20
CA THR A 44 -1.00 -7.52 3.38
C THR A 44 -2.51 -7.41 3.55
N THR A 45 -2.98 -6.48 4.40
CA THR A 45 -4.42 -6.27 4.60
C THR A 45 -5.13 -5.80 3.34
N LEU A 46 -4.53 -4.89 2.57
CA LEU A 46 -5.08 -4.45 1.29
C LEU A 46 -5.20 -5.63 0.31
N ASN A 47 -4.21 -6.50 0.26
CA ASN A 47 -4.25 -7.73 -0.54
C ASN A 47 -5.35 -8.69 -0.08
N ASP A 48 -5.53 -8.89 1.23
CA ASP A 48 -6.64 -9.67 1.80
C ASP A 48 -8.02 -9.04 1.48
N GLU A 49 -8.10 -7.71 1.31
CA GLU A 49 -9.31 -6.98 0.92
C GLU A 49 -9.56 -6.95 -0.60
N GLY A 50 -8.65 -7.54 -1.41
CA GLY A 50 -8.78 -7.64 -2.86
C GLY A 50 -8.07 -6.55 -3.65
N PHE A 51 -7.35 -5.64 -2.98
CA PHE A 51 -6.46 -4.67 -3.63
C PHE A 51 -5.12 -5.34 -3.90
N LEU A 52 -4.97 -5.83 -5.13
CA LEU A 52 -3.80 -6.57 -5.55
C LEU A 52 -2.68 -5.59 -5.95
N TYR A 53 -1.45 -5.90 -5.54
CA TYR A 53 -0.26 -5.16 -5.96
C TYR A 53 0.82 -6.13 -6.40
N PHE A 54 1.62 -5.69 -7.37
CA PHE A 54 2.82 -6.40 -7.79
C PHE A 54 4.06 -5.53 -7.59
N GLU A 55 5.21 -6.18 -7.43
CA GLU A 55 6.51 -5.51 -7.38
C GLU A 55 7.19 -5.60 -8.75
N ASP A 56 7.71 -4.49 -9.26
CA ASP A 56 8.56 -4.47 -10.45
C ASP A 56 9.98 -5.01 -10.16
N ASP A 57 10.82 -5.15 -11.20
CA ASP A 57 12.21 -5.63 -11.07
C ASP A 57 13.09 -4.79 -10.11
N ARG A 58 12.65 -3.57 -9.76
CA ARG A 58 13.34 -2.65 -8.86
C ARG A 58 12.74 -2.68 -7.46
N GLY A 59 11.66 -3.43 -7.22
CA GLY A 59 10.91 -3.49 -5.96
C GLY A 59 9.95 -2.30 -5.76
N GLY A 60 9.54 -1.65 -6.84
CA GLY A 60 8.49 -0.64 -6.85
C GLY A 60 7.11 -1.28 -6.84
N LEU A 61 6.20 -0.78 -5.99
CA LEU A 61 4.83 -1.28 -5.90
C LEU A 61 3.96 -0.66 -6.99
N HIS A 62 3.21 -1.51 -7.69
CA HIS A 62 2.23 -1.13 -8.69
C HIS A 62 0.87 -1.77 -8.35
N PRO A 63 -0.25 -1.04 -8.49
CA PRO A 63 -1.56 -1.66 -8.42
C PRO A 63 -1.70 -2.67 -9.57
N PHE A 64 -2.25 -3.82 -9.26
CA PHE A 64 -2.63 -4.80 -10.27
C PHE A 64 -4.09 -4.51 -10.66
N ASP A 65 -4.27 -3.95 -11.85
CA ASP A 65 -5.59 -3.80 -12.45
C ASP A 65 -5.83 -4.99 -13.41
N PRO A 66 -6.76 -5.91 -13.11
CA PRO A 66 -7.07 -7.03 -13.99
C PRO A 66 -7.83 -6.61 -15.26
N ASP A 67 -8.33 -5.37 -15.33
CA ASP A 67 -9.09 -4.83 -16.45
C ASP A 67 -8.24 -4.00 -17.45
N GLU A 68 -6.93 -3.81 -17.21
CA GLU A 68 -5.95 -3.34 -18.21
C GLU A 68 -5.36 -4.49 -19.07
#